data_AF-G5ERI0-F1
#
_entry.id   AF-G5ERI0-F1
#
_cell.length_a   1.000
_cell.length_b   1.000
_cell.length_c   1.000
_cell.angle_alpha   90.00
_cell.angle_beta   90.00
_cell.angle_gamma   90.00
#
_symmetry.space_group_name_H-M   'P 1'
#
loop_
_entity.id
_entity.type
_entity.pdbx_description
1 polymer ?
#
loop_
_entity_poly.entity_id
_entity_poly.type
_entity_poly.pdbx_seq_one_letter_code
_entity_poly.pdbx_strand_id
1 'polypeptide(L)'
;MWWQWLLQHIQRNGFYMSIEKANAYTFSCLEYLGRELDPLLTRLVVEKGVMSQSQVEEYGWVSILLYLDDQRKRKVELSRYNPRDVQLQLRMLTEPVGTPERKHPFEPDSSRTVGTYAQDLRIFRNKKMHGRDMNRNDAVRIYDSAARLFEALGAPEQQEWCESQLNRVHADLFGAGEVVPVRRELDEEVRQAVSTAREVKTEVSAPRGAFTRPAPVSRPAQPAAPASASQPAPASDASVPPLCLAVGEGRYPFEPWEPISLGDRDIFDSLRSKRSKDQMSAALEEIVSAEGPVQADRLATLAAQCFGVSRLAKKNRDWIIRLADRMPELQVDEHKFVWHVEEPREEYGEFRPSVDGAVREFDQISPVEIANAWRFYEQNPELMDEGQDVESAVLATFGRKRRTAKVKAQLELAKALLAA
;
A
#
# COMPACT_ATOMS: atom_id res chain seq x y z
N MET A 1 -31.28 38.30 21.26
CA MET A 1 -29.85 38.21 20.89
C MET A 1 -29.00 37.40 21.87
N TRP A 2 -29.15 37.56 23.19
CA TRP A 2 -28.40 36.77 24.19
C TRP A 2 -28.65 35.25 24.15
N TRP A 3 -29.90 34.81 23.92
CA TRP A 3 -30.24 33.39 23.79
C TRP A 3 -29.60 32.69 22.58
N GLN A 4 -29.51 33.38 21.44
CA GLN A 4 -28.83 32.87 20.25
C GLN A 4 -27.32 32.75 20.47
N TRP A 5 -26.72 33.70 21.22
CA TRP A 5 -25.30 33.66 21.56
C TRP A 5 -24.99 32.54 22.57
N LEU A 6 -25.85 32.32 23.57
CA LEU A 6 -25.72 31.22 24.54
C LEU A 6 -25.89 29.85 23.87
N LEU A 7 -26.90 29.69 23.00
CA LEU A 7 -27.09 28.47 22.21
C LEU A 7 -25.91 28.21 21.27
N GLN A 8 -25.41 29.24 20.58
CA GLN A 8 -24.20 29.09 19.75
C GLN A 8 -22.97 28.73 20.60
N HIS A 9 -22.80 29.30 21.79
CA HIS A 9 -21.68 28.96 22.68
C HIS A 9 -21.78 27.55 23.24
N ILE A 10 -22.98 27.09 23.63
CA ILE A 10 -23.22 25.73 24.13
C ILE A 10 -23.03 24.72 22.99
N GLN A 11 -23.53 25.01 21.79
CA GLN A 11 -23.33 24.16 20.60
C GLN A 11 -21.85 24.11 20.20
N ARG A 12 -21.15 25.25 20.25
CA ARG A 12 -19.71 25.33 19.97
C ARG A 12 -18.91 24.54 21.01
N ASN A 13 -19.17 24.74 22.30
CA ASN A 13 -18.50 24.00 23.38
C ASN A 13 -18.81 22.49 23.31
N GLY A 14 -20.04 22.10 23.02
CA GLY A 14 -20.41 20.69 22.82
C GLY A 14 -19.74 20.06 21.59
N PHE A 15 -19.52 20.83 20.53
CA PHE A 15 -18.77 20.39 19.35
C PHE A 15 -17.27 20.25 19.63
N TYR A 16 -16.66 21.22 20.32
CA TYR A 16 -15.26 21.14 20.74
C TYR A 16 -14.99 19.97 21.71
N MET A 17 -15.81 19.81 22.75
CA MET A 17 -15.70 18.68 23.68
C MET A 17 -15.87 17.34 22.98
N SER A 18 -16.69 17.28 21.93
CA SER A 18 -16.84 16.09 21.11
C SER A 18 -15.60 15.76 20.29
N ILE A 19 -14.91 16.76 19.74
CA ILE A 19 -13.67 16.54 18.97
C ILE A 19 -12.57 16.09 19.92
N GLU A 20 -12.45 16.71 21.09
CA GLU A 20 -11.50 16.30 22.12
C GLU A 20 -11.70 14.85 22.56
N LYS A 21 -12.95 14.46 22.86
CA LYS A 21 -13.27 13.07 23.19
C LYS A 21 -12.97 12.10 22.03
N ALA A 22 -13.36 12.45 20.80
CA ALA A 22 -13.09 11.60 19.63
C ALA A 22 -11.57 11.43 19.38
N ASN A 23 -10.79 12.50 19.54
CA ASN A 23 -9.33 12.46 19.48
C ASN A 23 -8.73 11.57 20.58
N ALA A 24 -9.25 11.67 21.81
CA ALA A 24 -8.81 10.85 22.94
C ALA A 24 -9.08 9.36 22.69
N TYR A 25 -10.29 9.00 22.26
CA TYR A 25 -10.65 7.61 21.93
C TYR A 25 -9.81 7.04 20.80
N THR A 26 -9.59 7.81 19.74
CA THR A 26 -8.72 7.37 18.64
C THR A 26 -7.30 7.12 19.13
N PHE A 27 -6.77 8.03 19.94
CA PHE A 27 -5.44 7.88 20.49
C PHE A 27 -5.33 6.63 21.38
N SER A 28 -6.29 6.41 22.26
CA SER A 28 -6.34 5.19 23.08
C SER A 28 -6.43 3.92 22.25
N CYS A 29 -7.14 3.93 21.12
CA CYS A 29 -7.16 2.79 20.19
C CYS A 29 -5.79 2.56 19.53
N LEU A 30 -5.11 3.62 19.09
CA LEU A 30 -3.77 3.52 18.50
C LEU A 30 -2.72 3.05 19.52
N GLU A 31 -2.76 3.53 20.76
CA GLU A 31 -1.89 3.04 21.84
C GLU A 31 -2.14 1.56 22.15
N TYR A 32 -3.41 1.14 22.14
CA TYR A 32 -3.77 -0.26 22.32
C TYR A 32 -3.22 -1.13 21.19
N LEU A 33 -3.43 -0.74 19.93
CA LEU A 33 -2.85 -1.42 18.76
C LEU A 33 -1.32 -1.54 18.90
N GLY A 34 -0.65 -0.43 19.23
CA GLY A 34 0.79 -0.36 19.45
C GLY A 34 1.30 -1.36 20.49
N ARG A 35 0.53 -1.59 21.54
CA ARG A 35 0.87 -2.53 22.63
C ARG A 35 0.59 -3.99 22.27
N GLU A 36 -0.55 -4.27 21.65
CA GLU A 36 -1.04 -5.64 21.45
C GLU A 36 -0.57 -6.28 20.15
N LEU A 37 -0.36 -5.48 19.09
CA LEU A 37 0.12 -6.01 17.81
C LEU A 37 1.56 -6.51 17.88
N ASP A 38 2.40 -5.95 18.75
CA ASP A 38 3.80 -6.36 18.89
C ASP A 38 3.96 -7.85 19.30
N PRO A 39 3.43 -8.30 20.47
CA PRO A 39 3.50 -9.72 20.84
C PRO A 39 2.70 -10.60 19.87
N LEU A 40 1.61 -10.09 19.28
CA LEU A 40 0.82 -10.83 18.30
C LEU A 40 1.61 -11.08 17.01
N LEU A 41 2.27 -10.07 16.44
CA LEU A 41 3.11 -10.18 15.25
C LEU A 41 4.29 -11.10 15.52
N THR A 42 4.94 -10.97 16.68
CA THR A 42 6.02 -11.87 17.14
C THR A 42 5.60 -13.34 17.06
N ARG A 43 4.39 -13.67 17.52
CA ARG A 43 3.83 -15.03 17.41
C ARG A 43 3.50 -15.40 15.97
N LEU A 44 2.79 -14.51 15.27
CA LEU A 44 2.27 -14.79 13.93
C LEU A 44 3.37 -14.99 12.88
N VAL A 45 4.50 -14.27 12.95
CA VAL A 45 5.61 -14.47 11.99
C VAL A 45 6.20 -15.88 12.08
N VAL A 46 6.20 -16.48 13.27
CA VAL A 46 6.64 -17.88 13.48
C VAL A 46 5.58 -18.85 12.99
N GLU A 47 4.33 -18.67 13.43
CA GLU A 47 3.20 -19.56 13.06
C GLU A 47 2.96 -19.61 11.55
N LYS A 48 3.14 -18.47 10.86
CA LYS A 48 2.99 -18.38 9.41
C LYS A 48 4.25 -18.77 8.63
N GLY A 49 5.32 -19.16 9.33
CA GLY A 49 6.58 -19.62 8.71
C GLY A 49 7.36 -18.51 8.00
N VAL A 50 7.15 -17.25 8.37
CA VAL A 50 7.88 -16.10 7.82
C VAL A 50 9.28 -16.00 8.45
N MET A 51 9.41 -16.35 9.72
CA MET A 51 10.68 -16.44 10.46
C MET A 51 10.72 -17.70 11.32
N SER A 52 11.91 -18.21 11.60
CA SER A 52 12.09 -19.23 12.65
C SER A 52 12.03 -18.62 14.05
N GLN A 53 11.74 -19.44 15.05
CA GLN A 53 11.75 -19.02 16.47
C GLN A 53 13.07 -18.36 16.86
N SER A 54 14.21 -18.93 16.44
CA SER A 54 15.54 -18.39 16.74
C SER A 54 15.78 -17.01 16.08
N GLN A 55 15.31 -16.82 14.85
CA GLN A 55 15.45 -15.55 14.14
C GLN A 55 14.61 -14.45 14.80
N VAL A 56 13.42 -14.77 15.27
CA VAL A 56 12.56 -13.81 15.98
C VAL A 56 13.17 -13.42 17.33
N GLU A 57 13.76 -14.36 18.06
CA GLU A 57 14.45 -14.09 19.32
C GLU A 57 15.71 -13.23 19.14
N GLU A 58 16.46 -13.45 18.07
CA GLU A 58 17.71 -12.74 17.81
C GLU A 58 17.50 -11.34 17.21
N TYR A 59 16.61 -11.21 16.21
CA TYR A 59 16.47 -10.00 15.41
C TYR A 59 15.15 -9.26 15.61
N GLY A 60 14.13 -9.93 16.17
CA GLY A 60 12.76 -9.43 16.21
C GLY A 60 12.09 -9.39 14.84
N TRP A 61 10.76 -9.34 14.82
CA TRP A 61 9.98 -9.35 13.58
C TRP A 61 10.23 -8.10 12.69
N VAL A 62 10.63 -6.97 13.29
CA VAL A 62 10.91 -5.72 12.57
C VAL A 62 12.06 -5.83 11.56
N SER A 63 12.95 -6.82 11.74
CA SER A 63 14.04 -7.10 10.80
C SER A 63 13.54 -7.46 9.38
N ILE A 64 12.32 -7.99 9.26
CA ILE A 64 11.70 -8.27 7.96
C ILE A 64 11.48 -6.96 7.17
N LEU A 65 10.96 -5.92 7.83
CA LEU A 65 10.74 -4.63 7.19
C LEU A 65 12.06 -3.94 6.85
N LEU A 66 13.06 -4.05 7.73
CA LEU A 66 14.40 -3.57 7.42
C LEU A 66 14.95 -4.24 6.16
N TYR A 67 14.84 -5.56 6.08
CA TYR A 67 15.29 -6.31 4.90
C TYR A 67 14.54 -5.88 3.64
N LEU A 68 13.20 -5.73 3.70
CA LEU A 68 12.41 -5.24 2.57
C LEU A 68 12.82 -3.84 2.13
N ASP A 69 13.09 -2.94 3.08
CA ASP A 69 13.51 -1.57 2.77
C ASP A 69 14.96 -1.53 2.24
N ASP A 70 15.85 -2.39 2.73
CA ASP A 70 17.19 -2.60 2.16
C ASP A 70 17.15 -3.13 0.72
N GLN A 71 16.27 -4.09 0.42
CA GLN A 71 16.04 -4.58 -0.95
C GLN A 71 15.48 -3.48 -1.87
N ARG A 72 14.77 -2.49 -1.32
CA ARG A 72 14.33 -1.28 -2.04
C ARG A 72 15.40 -0.19 -2.09
N LYS A 73 16.64 -0.49 -1.66
CA LYS A 73 17.77 0.44 -1.51
C LYS A 73 17.45 1.67 -0.66
N ARG A 74 16.54 1.53 0.30
CA ARG A 74 16.27 2.57 1.29
C ARG A 74 17.36 2.50 2.35
N LYS A 75 18.09 3.60 2.56
CA LYS A 75 19.16 3.68 3.56
C LYS A 75 18.58 3.95 4.94
N VAL A 76 18.01 2.93 5.59
CA VAL A 76 17.40 3.07 6.93
C VAL A 76 18.11 2.18 7.94
N GLU A 77 18.43 2.73 9.11
CA GLU A 77 19.03 1.96 10.22
C GLU A 77 17.97 1.22 11.05
N LEU A 78 18.30 0.01 11.53
CA LEU A 78 17.43 -0.81 12.38
C LEU A 78 17.00 -0.08 13.68
N SER A 79 17.85 0.80 14.20
CA SER A 79 17.59 1.60 15.41
C SER A 79 16.32 2.46 15.32
N ARG A 80 15.85 2.76 14.10
CA ARG A 80 14.62 3.51 13.85
C ARG A 80 13.36 2.65 13.83
N TYR A 81 13.51 1.32 13.85
CA TYR A 81 12.38 0.40 13.82
C TYR A 81 11.93 0.02 15.23
N ASN A 82 10.98 0.78 15.77
CA ASN A 82 10.36 0.45 17.05
C ASN A 82 9.23 -0.57 16.85
N PRO A 83 9.29 -1.78 17.44
CA PRO A 83 8.23 -2.78 17.30
C PRO A 83 6.88 -2.35 17.88
N ARG A 84 6.83 -1.30 18.69
CA ARG A 84 5.57 -0.67 19.17
C ARG A 84 5.07 0.48 18.30
N ASP A 85 5.77 0.82 17.22
CA ASP A 85 5.28 1.79 16.25
C ASP A 85 4.17 1.16 15.41
N VAL A 86 2.95 1.67 15.61
CA VAL A 86 1.76 1.26 14.87
C VAL A 86 1.96 1.36 13.36
N GLN A 87 2.77 2.31 12.87
CA GLN A 87 3.08 2.39 11.44
C GLN A 87 3.78 1.14 10.93
N LEU A 88 4.78 0.66 11.66
CA LEU A 88 5.56 -0.51 11.29
C LEU A 88 4.71 -1.78 11.44
N GLN A 89 3.93 -1.86 12.52
CA GLN A 89 3.02 -2.98 12.75
C GLN A 89 1.99 -3.11 11.62
N LEU A 90 1.38 -1.99 11.20
CA LEU A 90 0.41 -2.00 10.10
C LEU A 90 1.10 -2.20 8.74
N ARG A 91 2.31 -1.69 8.53
CA ARG A 91 3.13 -2.01 7.34
C ARG A 91 3.34 -3.51 7.20
N MET A 92 3.68 -4.19 8.30
CA MET A 92 3.86 -5.64 8.33
C MET A 92 2.63 -6.41 7.84
N LEU A 93 1.44 -5.89 8.11
CA LEU A 93 0.15 -6.50 7.72
C LEU A 93 -0.28 -6.17 6.30
N THR A 94 0.17 -5.04 5.74
CA THR A 94 -0.22 -4.58 4.40
C THR A 94 0.78 -4.97 3.31
N GLU A 95 2.07 -5.05 3.62
CA GLU A 95 3.11 -5.35 2.63
C GLU A 95 3.23 -6.85 2.36
N PRO A 96 3.66 -7.26 1.15
CA PRO A 96 3.90 -8.66 0.81
C PRO A 96 5.23 -9.15 1.42
N VAL A 97 5.18 -9.46 2.71
CA VAL A 97 6.32 -9.92 3.53
C VAL A 97 6.54 -11.45 3.46
N GLY A 98 5.65 -12.18 2.77
CA GLY A 98 5.69 -13.64 2.66
C GLY A 98 6.38 -14.16 1.40
N THR A 99 6.22 -15.46 1.12
CA THR A 99 6.83 -16.12 -0.05
C THR A 99 6.08 -15.77 -1.35
N PRO A 100 6.64 -16.03 -2.54
CA PRO A 100 5.96 -15.78 -3.82
C PRO A 100 4.57 -16.43 -3.93
N GLU A 101 4.37 -17.60 -3.32
CA GLU A 101 3.10 -18.33 -3.30
C GLU A 101 2.10 -17.76 -2.28
N ARG A 102 2.60 -17.18 -1.17
CA ARG A 102 1.80 -16.57 -0.12
C ARG A 102 2.38 -15.23 0.29
N LYS A 103 2.29 -14.26 -0.63
CA LYS A 103 2.82 -12.90 -0.45
C LYS A 103 2.35 -12.23 0.84
N HIS A 104 1.09 -12.44 1.23
CA HIS A 104 0.51 -11.86 2.44
C HIS A 104 0.20 -12.97 3.45
N PRO A 105 1.17 -13.30 4.32
CA PRO A 105 1.09 -14.49 5.17
C PRO A 105 0.02 -14.40 6.25
N PHE A 106 -0.37 -13.18 6.63
CA PHE A 106 -1.36 -12.93 7.69
C PHE A 106 -2.80 -12.98 7.21
N GLU A 107 -3.05 -13.01 5.90
CA GLU A 107 -4.40 -13.18 5.39
C GLU A 107 -4.94 -14.57 5.75
N PRO A 108 -6.16 -14.66 6.34
CA PRO A 108 -6.78 -15.94 6.67
C PRO A 108 -7.14 -16.70 5.40
N ASP A 109 -7.73 -16.01 4.42
CA ASP A 109 -8.20 -16.52 3.13
C ASP A 109 -7.80 -15.57 1.98
N SER A 110 -8.24 -15.87 0.76
CA SER A 110 -8.01 -15.01 -0.42
C SER A 110 -8.69 -13.62 -0.35
N SER A 111 -9.48 -13.34 0.69
CA SER A 111 -10.39 -12.18 0.80
C SER A 111 -9.74 -10.85 1.16
N ARG A 112 -8.41 -10.75 1.30
CA ARG A 112 -7.66 -9.51 1.60
C ARG A 112 -8.19 -8.71 2.80
N THR A 113 -8.70 -9.43 3.81
CA THR A 113 -9.41 -8.86 4.95
C THR A 113 -8.45 -8.12 5.88
N VAL A 114 -7.30 -8.71 6.19
CA VAL A 114 -6.30 -8.14 7.10
C VAL A 114 -5.72 -6.87 6.51
N GLY A 115 -5.30 -6.91 5.25
CA GLY A 115 -4.77 -5.75 4.54
C GLY A 115 -5.78 -4.59 4.51
N THR A 116 -7.06 -4.91 4.26
CA THR A 116 -8.13 -3.89 4.21
C THR A 116 -8.25 -3.13 5.53
N TYR A 117 -8.39 -3.84 6.66
CA TYR A 117 -8.55 -3.17 7.96
C TYR A 117 -7.25 -2.50 8.43
N ALA A 118 -6.09 -3.10 8.16
CA ALA A 118 -4.80 -2.49 8.48
C ALA A 118 -4.59 -1.16 7.72
N GLN A 119 -4.96 -1.10 6.45
CA GLN A 119 -4.88 0.09 5.61
C GLN A 119 -5.84 1.20 6.08
N ASP A 120 -7.05 0.84 6.54
CA ASP A 120 -7.95 1.81 7.18
C ASP A 120 -7.36 2.40 8.47
N LEU A 121 -6.72 1.56 9.30
CA LEU A 121 -6.05 1.99 10.53
C LEU A 121 -4.85 2.92 10.25
N ARG A 122 -4.09 2.68 9.18
CA ARG A 122 -2.97 3.55 8.77
C ARG A 122 -3.44 4.98 8.49
N ILE A 123 -4.62 5.14 7.90
CA ILE A 123 -5.19 6.47 7.63
C ILE A 123 -5.53 7.21 8.91
N PHE A 124 -6.08 6.53 9.93
CA PHE A 124 -6.31 7.16 11.23
C PHE A 124 -5.00 7.51 11.94
N ARG A 125 -3.99 6.66 11.85
CA ARG A 125 -2.64 6.94 12.33
C ARG A 125 -2.06 8.18 11.65
N ASN A 126 -2.12 8.28 10.31
CA ASN A 126 -1.60 9.43 9.57
C ASN A 126 -2.38 10.71 9.91
N LYS A 127 -3.71 10.65 10.05
CA LYS A 127 -4.49 11.79 10.58
C LYS A 127 -3.96 12.26 11.93
N LYS A 128 -3.70 11.34 12.85
CA LYS A 128 -3.20 11.65 14.19
C LYS A 128 -1.81 12.29 14.17
N MET A 129 -0.87 11.73 13.39
CA MET A 129 0.50 12.25 13.30
C MET A 129 0.55 13.69 12.77
N HIS A 130 -0.38 14.04 11.89
CA HIS A 130 -0.48 15.38 11.31
C HIS A 130 -1.38 16.33 12.11
N GLY A 131 -1.78 15.94 13.33
CA GLY A 131 -2.61 16.77 14.20
C GLY A 131 -4.00 17.10 13.61
N ARG A 132 -4.52 16.25 12.71
CA ARG A 132 -5.85 16.44 12.11
C ARG A 132 -6.94 16.05 13.12
N ASP A 133 -8.00 16.83 13.15
CA ASP A 133 -9.09 16.65 14.11
C ASP A 133 -9.91 15.40 13.80
N MET A 134 -10.18 14.60 14.83
CA MET A 134 -11.08 13.46 14.72
C MET A 134 -12.53 13.83 15.03
N ASN A 135 -13.46 13.26 14.26
CA ASN A 135 -14.90 13.35 14.56
C ASN A 135 -15.41 12.08 15.25
N ARG A 136 -16.65 12.13 15.74
CA ARG A 136 -17.29 11.01 16.47
C ARG A 136 -17.37 9.72 15.66
N ASN A 137 -17.66 9.81 14.35
CA ASN A 137 -17.78 8.63 13.49
C ASN A 137 -16.42 7.98 13.24
N ASP A 138 -15.36 8.77 13.12
CA ASP A 138 -14.03 8.23 12.98
C ASP A 138 -13.59 7.49 14.26
N ALA A 139 -13.95 7.98 15.46
CA ALA A 139 -13.69 7.29 16.72
C ALA A 139 -14.43 5.95 16.82
N VAL A 140 -15.64 5.85 16.26
CA VAL A 140 -16.36 4.58 16.13
C VAL A 140 -15.64 3.65 15.16
N ARG A 141 -15.32 4.17 13.98
CA ARG A 141 -14.74 3.40 12.88
C ARG A 141 -13.38 2.81 13.20
N ILE A 142 -12.51 3.55 13.89
CA ILE A 142 -11.19 3.01 14.26
C ILE A 142 -11.31 1.77 15.17
N TYR A 143 -12.26 1.76 16.12
CA TYR A 143 -12.50 0.59 16.98
C TYR A 143 -13.17 -0.58 16.24
N ASP A 144 -14.10 -0.31 15.32
CA ASP A 144 -14.68 -1.35 14.45
C ASP A 144 -13.61 -1.98 13.54
N SER A 145 -12.79 -1.16 12.88
CA SER A 145 -11.67 -1.64 12.04
C SER A 145 -10.62 -2.40 12.87
N ALA A 146 -10.31 -1.96 14.09
CA ALA A 146 -9.42 -2.68 14.99
C ALA A 146 -9.99 -4.03 15.44
N ALA A 147 -11.26 -4.09 15.82
CA ALA A 147 -11.93 -5.33 16.23
C ALA A 147 -11.90 -6.37 15.10
N ARG A 148 -12.25 -5.96 13.88
CA ARG A 148 -12.26 -6.83 12.70
C ARG A 148 -10.86 -7.23 12.25
N LEU A 149 -9.86 -6.39 12.47
CA LEU A 149 -8.47 -6.77 12.26
C LEU A 149 -8.07 -7.89 13.22
N PHE A 150 -8.35 -7.75 14.51
CA PHE A 150 -8.02 -8.78 15.51
C PHE A 150 -8.81 -10.08 15.29
N GLU A 151 -10.07 -9.99 14.87
CA GLU A 151 -10.87 -11.14 14.43
C GLU A 151 -10.15 -11.88 13.28
N ALA A 152 -9.77 -11.16 12.23
CA ALA A 152 -9.09 -11.75 11.06
C ALA A 152 -7.69 -12.32 11.39
N LEU A 153 -7.03 -11.79 12.42
CA LEU A 153 -5.75 -12.30 12.94
C LEU A 153 -5.90 -13.44 13.95
N GLY A 154 -7.13 -13.83 14.31
CA GLY A 154 -7.41 -14.89 15.29
C GLY A 154 -7.03 -14.50 16.73
N ALA A 155 -7.31 -13.26 17.11
CA ALA A 155 -6.97 -12.67 18.41
C ALA A 155 -8.24 -12.26 19.19
N PRO A 156 -8.99 -13.23 19.77
CA PRO A 156 -10.32 -12.98 20.32
C PRO A 156 -10.32 -12.07 21.55
N GLU A 157 -9.31 -12.16 22.42
CA GLU A 157 -9.20 -11.29 23.60
C GLU A 157 -9.06 -9.81 23.19
N GLN A 158 -8.26 -9.54 22.16
CA GLN A 158 -8.05 -8.20 21.63
C GLN A 158 -9.28 -7.68 20.91
N GLN A 159 -9.96 -8.55 20.16
CA GLN A 159 -11.24 -8.24 19.52
C GLN A 159 -12.29 -7.84 20.57
N GLU A 160 -12.51 -8.66 21.60
CA GLU A 160 -13.50 -8.39 22.66
C GLU A 160 -13.22 -7.06 23.37
N TRP A 161 -11.94 -6.73 23.60
CA TRP A 161 -11.58 -5.43 24.16
C TRP A 161 -11.98 -4.28 23.23
N CYS A 162 -11.68 -4.37 21.93
CA CYS A 162 -12.06 -3.36 20.95
C CYS A 162 -13.59 -3.19 20.86
N GLU A 163 -14.35 -4.28 20.86
CA GLU A 163 -15.82 -4.25 20.87
C GLU A 163 -16.39 -3.62 22.15
N SER A 164 -15.80 -3.93 23.31
CA SER A 164 -16.15 -3.29 24.58
C SER A 164 -15.91 -1.78 24.56
N GLN A 165 -14.77 -1.33 24.00
CA GLN A 165 -14.50 0.10 23.84
C GLN A 165 -15.43 0.73 22.80
N LEU A 166 -15.76 0.05 21.71
CA LEU A 166 -16.72 0.52 20.70
C LEU A 166 -18.08 0.86 21.34
N ASN A 167 -18.60 -0.04 22.18
CA ASN A 167 -19.84 0.19 22.93
C ASN A 167 -19.74 1.42 23.85
N ARG A 168 -18.60 1.61 24.50
CA ARG A 168 -18.33 2.77 25.35
C ARG A 168 -18.27 4.07 24.54
N VAL A 169 -17.61 4.07 23.39
CA VAL A 169 -17.54 5.21 22.47
C VAL A 169 -18.93 5.59 21.97
N HIS A 170 -19.75 4.59 21.62
CA HIS A 170 -21.15 4.81 21.23
C HIS A 170 -21.92 5.52 22.34
N ALA A 171 -21.89 4.96 23.55
CA ALA A 171 -22.61 5.53 24.69
C ALA A 171 -22.14 6.97 25.03
N ASP A 172 -20.84 7.23 25.00
CA ASP A 172 -20.27 8.53 25.41
C ASP A 172 -20.38 9.63 24.34
N LEU A 173 -20.29 9.27 23.05
CA LEU A 173 -20.33 10.26 21.95
C LEU A 173 -21.74 10.47 21.36
N PHE A 174 -22.63 9.48 21.45
CA PHE A 174 -23.98 9.54 20.87
C PHE A 174 -25.10 9.50 21.91
N GLY A 175 -24.79 9.15 23.17
CA GLY A 175 -25.75 9.05 24.27
C GLY A 175 -26.39 7.66 24.38
N ALA A 176 -27.07 7.40 25.50
CA ALA A 176 -27.73 6.12 25.82
C ALA A 176 -29.04 5.88 25.06
N GLY A 177 -29.09 6.21 23.76
CA GLY A 177 -30.17 5.79 22.88
C GLY A 177 -29.80 4.45 22.26
N GLU A 178 -30.70 3.46 22.34
CA GLU A 178 -30.56 2.17 21.65
C GLU A 178 -30.29 2.42 20.15
N VAL A 179 -29.02 2.35 19.77
CA VAL A 179 -28.63 2.13 18.40
C VAL A 179 -27.89 0.81 18.43
N VAL A 180 -28.63 -0.26 18.13
CA VAL A 180 -28.05 -1.54 17.75
C VAL A 180 -26.99 -1.21 16.70
N PRO A 181 -25.72 -1.60 16.88
CA PRO A 181 -24.72 -1.38 15.88
C PRO A 181 -25.23 -2.05 14.61
N VAL A 182 -25.56 -1.24 13.60
CA VAL A 182 -25.66 -1.75 12.24
C VAL A 182 -24.23 -2.16 11.93
N ARG A 183 -23.90 -3.42 12.23
CA ARG A 183 -22.76 -4.11 11.64
C ARG A 183 -22.94 -3.89 10.15
N ARG A 184 -22.20 -2.93 9.58
CA ARG A 184 -22.01 -2.91 8.14
C ARG A 184 -21.16 -4.14 7.85
N GLU A 185 -21.79 -5.30 7.79
CA GLU A 185 -21.29 -6.39 6.97
C GLU A 185 -20.99 -5.70 5.63
N LEU A 186 -19.71 -5.70 5.26
CA LEU A 186 -19.35 -5.34 3.90
C LEU A 186 -20.08 -6.37 3.07
N ASP A 187 -21.27 -6.00 2.57
CA ASP A 187 -22.16 -6.94 1.90
C ASP A 187 -21.31 -7.74 0.94
N GLU A 188 -21.38 -9.05 1.10
CA GLU A 188 -20.85 -10.01 0.15
C GLU A 188 -21.31 -9.63 -1.27
N GLU A 189 -22.43 -8.92 -1.40
CA GLU A 189 -22.96 -8.25 -2.59
C GLU A 189 -22.07 -7.11 -3.15
N VAL A 190 -21.44 -6.27 -2.33
CA VAL A 190 -20.48 -5.23 -2.78
C VAL A 190 -19.15 -5.88 -3.16
N ARG A 191 -18.70 -6.88 -2.40
CA ARG A 191 -17.49 -7.67 -2.72
C ARG A 191 -17.69 -8.48 -4.01
N GLN A 192 -18.87 -9.08 -4.20
CA GLN A 192 -19.31 -9.74 -5.42
C GLN A 192 -19.57 -8.76 -6.55
N ALA A 193 -20.05 -7.54 -6.31
CA ALA A 193 -20.20 -6.51 -7.35
C ALA A 193 -18.84 -6.06 -7.88
N VAL A 194 -17.81 -5.98 -7.03
CA VAL A 194 -16.43 -5.67 -7.45
C VAL A 194 -15.78 -6.87 -8.16
N SER A 195 -16.07 -8.10 -7.71
CA SER A 195 -15.65 -9.36 -8.36
C SER A 195 -16.29 -9.55 -9.75
N THR A 196 -17.62 -9.42 -9.86
CA THR A 196 -18.38 -9.54 -11.11
C THR A 196 -18.05 -8.40 -12.09
N ALA A 197 -17.79 -7.18 -11.61
CA ALA A 197 -17.27 -6.10 -12.45
C ALA A 197 -15.85 -6.40 -13.01
N ARG A 198 -15.07 -7.26 -12.33
CA ARG A 198 -13.76 -7.77 -12.78
C ARG A 198 -13.93 -8.86 -13.85
N GLU A 199 -14.91 -9.75 -13.70
CA GLU A 199 -15.24 -10.77 -14.71
C GLU A 199 -15.79 -10.15 -16.00
N VAL A 200 -16.71 -9.17 -15.91
CA VAL A 200 -17.30 -8.49 -17.09
C VAL A 200 -16.27 -7.67 -17.88
N LYS A 201 -15.21 -7.15 -17.24
CA LYS A 201 -14.09 -6.50 -17.94
C LYS A 201 -13.18 -7.48 -18.66
N THR A 202 -13.15 -8.74 -18.22
CA THR A 202 -12.33 -9.80 -18.81
C THR A 202 -13.00 -10.42 -20.04
N GLU A 203 -14.34 -10.30 -20.16
CA GLU A 203 -15.13 -10.82 -21.29
C GLU A 203 -15.29 -9.88 -22.49
N VAL A 204 -14.75 -8.65 -22.46
CA VAL A 204 -14.67 -7.83 -23.68
C VAL A 204 -13.53 -8.35 -24.56
N SER A 205 -13.82 -9.44 -25.26
CA SER A 205 -13.05 -9.92 -26.40
C SER A 205 -12.99 -8.82 -27.44
N ALA A 206 -11.82 -8.20 -27.60
CA ALA A 206 -11.53 -7.34 -28.73
C ALA A 206 -11.83 -8.11 -30.05
N PRO A 207 -12.43 -7.46 -31.07
CA PRO A 207 -12.79 -8.16 -32.30
C PRO A 207 -11.55 -8.78 -32.95
N ARG A 208 -11.57 -10.11 -33.06
CA ARG A 208 -10.55 -10.92 -33.74
C ARG A 208 -10.53 -10.58 -35.22
N GLY A 209 -9.40 -10.04 -35.69
CA GLY A 209 -9.10 -9.89 -37.11
C GLY A 209 -7.66 -10.30 -37.40
N ALA A 210 -7.53 -11.49 -37.98
CA ALA A 210 -6.41 -12.04 -38.77
C ALA A 210 -4.98 -11.90 -38.20
N PHE A 211 -4.34 -13.03 -37.85
CA PHE A 211 -3.12 -13.54 -38.48
C PHE A 211 -2.84 -14.94 -37.91
N THR A 212 -2.81 -15.93 -38.80
CA THR A 212 -2.53 -17.34 -38.53
C THR A 212 -1.10 -17.55 -38.03
N ARG A 213 -0.94 -18.26 -36.90
CA ARG A 213 0.34 -18.74 -36.37
C ARG A 213 0.59 -20.18 -36.85
N PRO A 214 1.73 -20.52 -37.47
CA PRO A 214 2.14 -21.92 -37.61
C PRO A 214 2.66 -22.46 -36.27
N ALA A 215 2.34 -23.73 -36.00
CA ALA A 215 2.72 -24.46 -34.78
C ALA A 215 4.25 -24.67 -34.67
N PRO A 216 4.82 -24.70 -33.44
CA PRO A 216 6.20 -25.07 -33.25
C PRO A 216 6.38 -26.60 -33.25
N VAL A 217 7.42 -27.03 -33.93
CA VAL A 217 7.90 -28.42 -34.08
C VAL A 217 8.69 -28.81 -32.83
N SER A 218 8.37 -29.95 -32.23
CA SER A 218 9.09 -30.54 -31.10
C SER A 218 10.44 -31.12 -31.53
N ARG A 219 11.49 -30.97 -30.71
CA ARG A 219 12.74 -31.76 -30.80
C ARG A 219 13.23 -32.15 -29.38
N PRO A 220 13.79 -33.36 -29.19
CA PRO A 220 13.75 -34.08 -27.91
C PRO A 220 14.90 -33.81 -26.94
N ALA A 221 14.62 -34.18 -25.69
CA ALA A 221 15.51 -34.28 -24.55
C ALA A 221 16.56 -35.39 -24.69
N GLN A 222 17.75 -35.17 -24.15
CA GLN A 222 18.72 -36.20 -23.74
C GLN A 222 19.85 -35.58 -22.86
N PRO A 223 20.64 -36.38 -22.11
CA PRO A 223 20.38 -36.71 -20.71
C PRO A 223 21.52 -36.34 -19.73
N ALA A 224 21.24 -36.49 -18.44
CA ALA A 224 22.11 -36.18 -17.29
C ALA A 224 23.21 -37.23 -16.98
N ALA A 225 24.26 -36.73 -16.30
CA ALA A 225 25.17 -37.37 -15.31
C ALA A 225 26.68 -37.21 -15.64
N PRO A 226 27.63 -37.32 -14.67
CA PRO A 226 27.51 -37.32 -13.20
C PRO A 226 28.44 -36.30 -12.48
N ALA A 227 28.25 -36.22 -11.16
CA ALA A 227 28.99 -35.42 -10.18
C ALA A 227 30.48 -35.78 -10.05
N SER A 228 31.31 -34.76 -9.82
CA SER A 228 32.68 -34.89 -9.30
C SER A 228 32.81 -34.08 -8.02
N ALA A 229 33.19 -34.78 -6.95
CA ALA A 229 33.54 -34.24 -5.65
C ALA A 229 34.93 -33.60 -5.67
N SER A 230 35.08 -32.46 -4.99
CA SER A 230 36.34 -32.00 -4.41
C SER A 230 36.08 -31.30 -3.08
N GLN A 231 36.92 -31.64 -2.10
CA GLN A 231 36.86 -31.40 -0.67
C GLN A 231 37.25 -29.96 -0.24
N PRO A 232 37.04 -29.61 1.06
CA PRO A 232 36.96 -28.24 1.57
C PRO A 232 38.26 -27.70 2.22
N ALA A 233 38.39 -26.37 2.28
CA ALA A 233 39.27 -25.65 3.21
C ALA A 233 38.75 -24.20 3.40
N PRO A 234 39.18 -23.46 4.44
CA PRO A 234 38.53 -23.38 5.74
C PRO A 234 37.78 -22.05 5.97
N ALA A 235 36.90 -22.08 6.98
CA ALA A 235 36.11 -20.95 7.46
C ALA A 235 36.94 -19.85 8.12
N SER A 236 36.65 -18.59 7.76
CA SER A 236 36.69 -17.40 8.63
C SER A 236 36.22 -16.19 7.81
N ASP A 237 34.92 -15.87 7.84
CA ASP A 237 34.39 -14.80 8.68
C ASP A 237 32.86 -14.90 8.69
N ALA A 238 32.22 -14.45 9.76
CA ALA A 238 30.83 -14.73 10.09
C ALA A 238 29.81 -14.22 9.04
N SER A 239 29.48 -15.07 8.07
CA SER A 239 28.25 -14.92 7.29
C SER A 239 27.13 -15.61 8.06
N VAL A 240 26.35 -14.81 8.79
CA VAL A 240 25.01 -15.18 9.25
C VAL A 240 24.25 -15.77 8.05
N PRO A 241 23.62 -16.95 8.16
CA PRO A 241 22.79 -17.46 7.08
C PRO A 241 21.62 -16.48 6.87
N PRO A 242 21.38 -15.98 5.64
CA PRO A 242 20.32 -15.02 5.40
C PRO A 242 19.00 -15.62 5.87
N LEU A 243 18.13 -14.76 6.41
CA LEU A 243 16.71 -15.03 6.56
C LEU A 243 16.23 -15.66 5.24
N CYS A 244 15.97 -16.97 5.24
CA CYS A 244 15.40 -17.68 4.09
C CYS A 244 13.93 -17.28 3.93
N LEU A 245 13.68 -16.03 3.57
CA LEU A 245 12.62 -15.70 2.65
C LEU A 245 13.11 -16.21 1.29
N ALA A 246 12.28 -16.94 0.55
CA ALA A 246 12.66 -17.50 -0.75
C ALA A 246 13.05 -16.39 -1.73
N VAL A 247 14.33 -15.99 -1.70
CA VAL A 247 15.01 -15.22 -2.72
C VAL A 247 15.17 -16.15 -3.90
N GLY A 248 14.25 -16.01 -4.85
CA GLY A 248 14.27 -16.73 -6.12
C GLY A 248 13.87 -15.76 -7.22
N GLU A 249 14.89 -15.15 -7.83
CA GLU A 249 14.82 -14.39 -9.10
C GLU A 249 13.96 -13.11 -9.13
N GLY A 250 14.62 -11.95 -9.04
CA GLY A 250 14.13 -10.72 -9.69
C GLY A 250 13.31 -9.78 -8.80
N ARG A 251 13.81 -8.54 -8.72
CA ARG A 251 13.20 -7.27 -8.27
C ARG A 251 11.70 -7.27 -7.93
N TYR A 252 11.36 -6.49 -6.92
CA TYR A 252 9.99 -6.32 -6.44
C TYR A 252 9.02 -5.85 -7.55
N PRO A 253 7.98 -6.63 -7.88
CA PRO A 253 7.02 -6.26 -8.91
C PRO A 253 6.14 -5.09 -8.47
N PHE A 254 5.56 -4.37 -9.43
CA PHE A 254 4.58 -3.33 -9.13
C PHE A 254 3.30 -3.95 -8.53
N GLU A 255 2.88 -3.47 -7.36
CA GLU A 255 1.61 -3.85 -6.72
C GLU A 255 0.64 -2.66 -6.76
N PRO A 256 -0.50 -2.78 -7.48
CA PRO A 256 -1.49 -1.72 -7.50
C PRO A 256 -2.22 -1.64 -6.17
N TRP A 257 -2.41 -0.43 -5.68
CA TRP A 257 -3.31 -0.09 -4.59
C TRP A 257 -4.75 -0.42 -4.96
N GLU A 258 -5.39 -1.14 -4.05
CA GLU A 258 -6.82 -1.43 -4.12
C GLU A 258 -7.59 -0.37 -3.30
N PRO A 259 -8.49 0.42 -3.93
CA PRO A 259 -9.25 1.43 -3.22
C PRO A 259 -10.15 0.81 -2.14
N ILE A 260 -10.00 1.30 -0.91
CA ILE A 260 -10.87 0.95 0.22
C ILE A 260 -11.89 2.06 0.42
N SER A 261 -13.12 1.72 0.81
CA SER A 261 -14.14 2.72 1.13
C SER A 261 -13.82 3.44 2.45
N LEU A 262 -13.22 4.62 2.38
CA LEU A 262 -12.77 5.47 3.49
C LEU A 262 -13.83 6.42 4.04
N GLY A 263 -14.94 6.57 3.33
CA GLY A 263 -16.04 7.42 3.75
C GLY A 263 -17.14 7.43 2.72
N ASP A 264 -18.24 8.07 3.09
CA ASP A 264 -19.37 8.23 2.20
C ASP A 264 -19.05 9.33 1.17
N ARG A 265 -19.85 9.37 0.09
CA ARG A 265 -19.68 10.32 -1.02
C ARG A 265 -19.83 11.78 -0.59
N ASP A 266 -20.45 12.03 0.57
CA ASP A 266 -20.67 13.36 1.15
C ASP A 266 -19.36 14.13 1.40
N ILE A 267 -18.28 13.42 1.72
CA ILE A 267 -16.93 13.97 1.88
C ILE A 267 -16.46 14.58 0.56
N PHE A 268 -16.69 13.88 -0.55
CA PHE A 268 -16.35 14.34 -1.89
C PHE A 268 -17.30 15.42 -2.41
N ASP A 269 -18.56 15.44 -1.97
CA ASP A 269 -19.47 16.54 -2.29
C ASP A 269 -19.10 17.83 -1.54
N SER A 270 -18.33 17.71 -0.44
CA SER A 270 -17.94 18.81 0.44
C SER A 270 -16.42 19.10 0.48
N LEU A 271 -15.68 18.87 -0.63
CA LEU A 271 -14.21 19.03 -0.73
C LEU A 271 -13.63 20.35 -0.20
N ARG A 272 -14.43 21.42 -0.12
CA ARG A 272 -13.98 22.72 0.41
C ARG A 272 -13.87 22.76 1.93
N SER A 273 -14.55 21.86 2.63
CA SER A 273 -14.53 21.79 4.09
C SER A 273 -13.14 21.38 4.61
N LYS A 274 -12.80 21.80 5.85
CA LYS A 274 -11.55 21.38 6.50
C LYS A 274 -11.51 19.84 6.61
N ARG A 275 -12.61 19.25 7.11
CA ARG A 275 -12.78 17.80 7.27
C ARG A 275 -12.50 17.02 5.99
N SER A 276 -13.08 17.43 4.87
CA SER A 276 -12.93 16.70 3.61
C SER A 276 -11.52 16.81 3.04
N LYS A 277 -10.85 17.95 3.24
CA LYS A 277 -9.43 18.10 2.90
C LYS A 277 -8.57 17.18 3.75
N ASP A 278 -8.80 17.17 5.06
CA ASP A 278 -8.05 16.35 6.01
C ASP A 278 -8.18 14.85 5.69
N GLN A 279 -9.39 14.38 5.36
CA GLN A 279 -9.62 13.00 4.94
C GLN A 279 -9.02 12.67 3.58
N MET A 280 -9.18 13.56 2.58
CA MET A 280 -8.58 13.38 1.26
C MET A 280 -7.05 13.35 1.34
N SER A 281 -6.45 14.26 2.11
CA SER A 281 -4.99 14.32 2.31
C SER A 281 -4.46 13.05 3.01
N ALA A 282 -5.16 12.51 4.00
CA ALA A 282 -4.76 11.25 4.63
C ALA A 282 -4.81 10.06 3.64
N ALA A 283 -5.80 10.03 2.75
CA ALA A 283 -5.88 9.02 1.70
C ALA A 283 -4.77 9.18 0.65
N LEU A 284 -4.47 10.42 0.23
CA LEU A 284 -3.41 10.71 -0.73
C LEU A 284 -2.04 10.27 -0.22
N GLU A 285 -1.73 10.63 1.02
CA GLU A 285 -0.48 10.27 1.70
C GLU A 285 -0.31 8.74 1.76
N GLU A 286 -1.37 8.03 2.16
CA GLU A 286 -1.33 6.58 2.27
C GLU A 286 -1.18 5.89 0.90
N ILE A 287 -1.88 6.37 -0.14
CA ILE A 287 -1.72 5.84 -1.51
C ILE A 287 -0.30 6.04 -2.01
N VAL A 288 0.30 7.23 -1.76
CA VAL A 288 1.68 7.50 -2.20
C VAL A 288 2.69 6.70 -1.37
N SER A 289 2.45 6.50 -0.07
CA SER A 289 3.27 5.62 0.77
C SER A 289 3.26 4.17 0.28
N ALA A 290 2.13 3.69 -0.26
CA ALA A 290 2.00 2.33 -0.77
C ALA A 290 2.50 2.15 -2.22
N GLU A 291 2.08 3.02 -3.15
CA GLU A 291 2.40 2.89 -4.59
C GLU A 291 3.60 3.74 -5.05
N GLY A 292 4.15 4.61 -4.21
CA GLY A 292 5.12 5.64 -4.60
C GLY A 292 6.28 5.14 -5.47
N PRO A 293 6.72 5.90 -6.50
CA PRO A 293 6.11 7.10 -7.09
C PRO A 293 4.79 6.84 -7.85
N VAL A 294 3.85 7.80 -7.78
CA VAL A 294 2.50 7.69 -8.39
C VAL A 294 2.20 8.84 -9.35
N GLN A 295 1.66 8.56 -10.53
CA GLN A 295 1.23 9.59 -11.47
C GLN A 295 0.03 10.38 -10.90
N ALA A 296 0.04 11.71 -11.02
CA ALA A 296 -0.90 12.60 -10.32
C ALA A 296 -2.39 12.36 -10.66
N ASP A 297 -2.72 12.03 -11.90
CA ASP A 297 -4.10 11.70 -12.31
C ASP A 297 -4.55 10.33 -11.76
N ARG A 298 -3.65 9.34 -11.72
CA ARG A 298 -3.88 8.03 -11.11
C ARG A 298 -4.14 8.21 -9.62
N LEU A 299 -3.26 8.94 -8.93
CA LEU A 299 -3.41 9.25 -7.50
C LEU A 299 -4.76 9.89 -7.22
N ALA A 300 -5.14 10.92 -7.98
CA ALA A 300 -6.43 11.59 -7.80
C ALA A 300 -7.63 10.65 -8.04
N THR A 301 -7.51 9.73 -9.00
CA THR A 301 -8.56 8.75 -9.30
C THR A 301 -8.71 7.72 -8.19
N LEU A 302 -7.60 7.15 -7.69
CA LEU A 302 -7.60 6.19 -6.58
C LEU A 302 -8.15 6.84 -5.30
N ALA A 303 -7.71 8.05 -4.98
CA ALA A 303 -8.19 8.78 -3.80
C ALA A 303 -9.70 9.08 -3.90
N ALA A 304 -10.21 9.42 -5.09
CA ALA A 304 -11.65 9.64 -5.29
C ALA A 304 -12.46 8.34 -5.14
N GLN A 305 -11.93 7.21 -5.62
CA GLN A 305 -12.57 5.89 -5.49
C GLN A 305 -12.74 5.48 -4.02
N CYS A 306 -11.80 5.88 -3.15
CA CYS A 306 -11.94 5.66 -1.71
C CYS A 306 -13.17 6.35 -1.08
N PHE A 307 -13.78 7.34 -1.74
CA PHE A 307 -15.01 8.01 -1.29
C PHE A 307 -16.21 7.71 -2.20
N GLY A 308 -16.19 6.54 -2.87
CA GLY A 308 -17.31 6.06 -3.70
C GLY A 308 -17.46 6.76 -5.05
N VAL A 309 -16.43 7.47 -5.53
CA VAL A 309 -16.46 8.16 -6.83
C VAL A 309 -15.74 7.33 -7.89
N SER A 310 -16.52 6.64 -8.74
CA SER A 310 -15.98 5.81 -9.82
C SER A 310 -15.51 6.61 -11.04
N ARG A 311 -16.15 7.75 -11.34
CA ARG A 311 -15.79 8.63 -12.47
C ARG A 311 -15.46 10.03 -11.98
N LEU A 312 -14.19 10.41 -12.12
CA LEU A 312 -13.67 11.69 -11.64
C LEU A 312 -13.68 12.76 -12.74
N ALA A 313 -14.50 13.80 -12.55
CA ALA A 313 -14.54 14.97 -13.43
C ALA A 313 -13.22 15.76 -13.38
N LYS A 314 -12.80 16.33 -14.52
CA LYS A 314 -11.52 17.06 -14.67
C LYS A 314 -11.31 18.15 -13.60
N LYS A 315 -12.34 18.96 -13.34
CA LYS A 315 -12.29 20.03 -12.33
C LYS A 315 -11.93 19.51 -10.93
N ASN A 316 -12.49 18.36 -10.54
CA ASN A 316 -12.25 17.76 -9.23
C ASN A 316 -10.89 17.06 -9.19
N ARG A 317 -10.48 16.44 -10.31
CA ARG A 317 -9.12 15.91 -10.48
C ARG A 317 -8.06 16.98 -10.29
N ASP A 318 -8.17 18.09 -11.01
CA ASP A 318 -7.25 19.23 -10.89
C ASP A 318 -7.23 19.80 -9.46
N TRP A 319 -8.37 19.75 -8.76
CA TRP A 319 -8.44 20.19 -7.37
C TRP A 319 -7.68 19.24 -6.43
N ILE A 320 -7.83 17.92 -6.59
CA ILE A 320 -7.12 16.90 -5.79
C ILE A 320 -5.61 16.97 -6.06
N ILE A 321 -5.21 17.13 -7.32
CA ILE A 321 -3.79 17.29 -7.68
C ILE A 321 -3.21 18.54 -7.01
N ARG A 322 -3.92 19.68 -7.04
CA ARG A 322 -3.50 20.89 -6.31
C ARG A 322 -3.53 20.73 -4.79
N LEU A 323 -4.30 19.78 -4.25
CA LEU A 323 -4.25 19.46 -2.83
C LEU A 323 -2.97 18.70 -2.51
N ALA A 324 -2.65 17.66 -3.29
CA ALA A 324 -1.41 16.89 -3.15
C ALA A 324 -0.16 17.78 -3.26
N ASP A 325 -0.14 18.72 -4.22
CA ASP A 325 0.95 19.68 -4.41
C ASP A 325 1.17 20.64 -3.23
N ARG A 326 0.20 20.79 -2.34
CA ARG A 326 0.28 21.66 -1.15
C ARG A 326 0.50 20.88 0.15
N MET A 327 0.54 19.55 0.08
CA MET A 327 0.80 18.71 1.24
C MET A 327 2.30 18.70 1.53
N PRO A 328 2.73 18.99 2.77
CA PRO A 328 4.15 18.97 3.11
C PRO A 328 4.76 17.56 3.08
N GLU A 329 3.94 16.51 3.13
CA GLU A 329 4.38 15.10 3.08
C GLU A 329 4.64 14.61 1.66
N LEU A 330 4.18 15.36 0.64
CA LEU A 330 4.22 14.96 -0.75
C LEU A 330 4.98 15.98 -1.60
N GLN A 331 5.73 15.49 -2.57
CA GLN A 331 6.42 16.30 -3.55
C GLN A 331 5.96 15.92 -4.96
N VAL A 332 5.45 16.91 -5.71
CA VAL A 332 5.10 16.72 -7.12
C VAL A 332 6.27 17.14 -7.99
N ASP A 333 6.76 16.25 -8.84
CA ASP A 333 7.86 16.56 -9.74
C ASP A 333 7.40 17.26 -11.04
N GLU A 334 8.40 17.64 -11.85
CA GLU A 334 8.19 18.29 -13.14
C GLU A 334 7.40 17.41 -14.14
N HIS A 335 7.44 16.09 -13.96
CA HIS A 335 6.80 15.08 -14.82
C HIS A 335 5.42 14.65 -14.30
N LYS A 336 4.90 15.32 -13.26
CA LYS A 336 3.58 15.05 -12.65
C LYS A 336 3.51 13.70 -11.93
N PHE A 337 4.62 13.27 -11.36
CA PHE A 337 4.65 12.18 -10.38
C PHE A 337 4.71 12.75 -8.96
N VAL A 338 4.00 12.07 -8.06
CA VAL A 338 3.91 12.39 -6.65
C VAL A 338 4.79 11.42 -5.89
N TRP A 339 5.71 11.98 -5.12
CA TRP A 339 6.70 11.30 -4.29
C TRP A 339 6.38 11.57 -2.81
N HIS A 340 6.69 10.61 -1.95
CA HIS A 340 6.64 10.84 -0.52
C HIS A 340 7.94 11.50 -0.07
N VAL A 341 7.90 12.41 0.91
CA VAL A 341 9.14 13.06 1.41
C VAL A 341 10.13 12.10 2.06
N GLU A 342 9.66 10.95 2.55
CA GLU A 342 10.53 9.89 3.08
C GLU A 342 11.23 9.09 1.96
N GLU A 343 10.74 9.20 0.72
CA GLU A 343 11.28 8.54 -0.47
C GLU A 343 11.49 9.57 -1.58
N PRO A 344 12.48 10.47 -1.42
CA PRO A 344 12.71 11.55 -2.36
C PRO A 344 13.18 11.01 -3.71
N ARG A 345 12.82 11.75 -4.77
CA ARG A 345 13.10 11.41 -6.16
C ARG A 345 14.59 11.14 -6.41
N GLU A 346 15.46 11.92 -5.77
CA GLU A 346 16.91 11.93 -5.98
C GLU A 346 17.59 10.66 -5.45
N GLU A 347 17.04 10.07 -4.40
CA GLU A 347 17.60 8.86 -3.76
C GLU A 347 16.95 7.58 -4.31
N TYR A 348 15.92 7.72 -5.14
CA TYR A 348 15.17 6.59 -5.66
C TYR A 348 15.96 5.83 -6.75
N GLY A 349 16.62 4.75 -6.35
CA GLY A 349 17.48 3.92 -7.19
C GLY A 349 16.84 2.63 -7.73
N GLU A 350 15.51 2.49 -7.60
CA GLU A 350 14.77 1.28 -7.96
C GLU A 350 13.87 1.45 -9.19
N PHE A 351 13.43 0.31 -9.72
CA PHE A 351 12.38 0.22 -10.74
C PHE A 351 11.57 -1.06 -10.53
N ARG A 352 10.25 -0.97 -10.73
CA ARG A 352 9.33 -2.08 -10.48
C ARG A 352 8.87 -2.69 -11.81
N PRO A 353 9.28 -3.93 -12.14
CA PRO A 353 8.83 -4.60 -13.37
C PRO A 353 7.31 -4.73 -13.42
N SER A 354 6.78 -4.67 -14.63
CA SER A 354 5.34 -4.81 -14.92
C SER A 354 5.17 -5.71 -16.14
N VAL A 355 5.44 -7.00 -15.96
CA VAL A 355 5.44 -7.99 -17.06
C VAL A 355 4.04 -8.09 -17.70
N ASP A 356 2.98 -7.97 -16.90
CA ASP A 356 1.62 -7.82 -17.38
C ASP A 356 1.31 -6.34 -17.64
N GLY A 357 1.47 -5.93 -18.89
CA GLY A 357 1.27 -4.56 -19.33
C GLY A 357 -0.14 -4.00 -19.10
N ALA A 358 -1.12 -4.83 -18.74
CA ALA A 358 -2.49 -4.42 -18.44
C ALA A 358 -2.64 -3.79 -17.03
N VAL A 359 -1.70 -4.02 -16.11
CA VAL A 359 -1.80 -3.59 -14.71
C VAL A 359 -1.43 -2.11 -14.53
N ARG A 360 -0.44 -1.64 -15.29
CA ARG A 360 0.09 -0.27 -15.21
C ARG A 360 0.30 0.27 -16.62
N GLU A 361 -0.33 1.41 -16.92
CA GLU A 361 -0.08 2.09 -18.19
C GLU A 361 1.32 2.71 -18.20
N PHE A 362 1.95 2.76 -19.38
CA PHE A 362 3.33 3.22 -19.48
C PHE A 362 3.51 4.70 -19.09
N ASP A 363 2.45 5.51 -19.25
CA ASP A 363 2.44 6.92 -18.79
C ASP A 363 2.28 7.05 -17.26
N GLN A 364 1.96 5.97 -16.56
CA GLN A 364 1.93 5.88 -15.10
C GLN A 364 3.26 5.37 -14.51
N ILE A 365 4.27 5.13 -15.34
CA ILE A 365 5.62 4.73 -14.92
C ILE A 365 6.49 5.97 -14.86
N SER A 366 7.15 6.18 -13.72
CA SER A 366 7.98 7.37 -13.52
C SER A 366 9.18 7.33 -14.49
N PRO A 367 9.57 8.48 -15.10
CA PRO A 367 10.81 8.60 -15.85
C PRO A 367 12.04 8.13 -15.06
N VAL A 368 12.04 8.30 -13.72
CA VAL A 368 13.11 7.85 -12.84
C VAL A 368 13.19 6.31 -12.81
N GLU A 369 12.05 5.62 -12.71
CA GLU A 369 12.02 4.14 -12.79
C GLU A 369 12.53 3.65 -14.14
N ILE A 370 12.16 4.32 -15.23
CA ILE A 370 12.63 3.97 -16.58
C ILE A 370 14.13 4.20 -16.71
N ALA A 371 14.65 5.33 -16.20
CA ALA A 371 16.08 5.64 -16.21
C ALA A 371 16.87 4.63 -15.36
N ASN A 372 16.35 4.23 -14.20
CA ASN A 372 16.99 3.21 -13.36
C ASN A 372 17.02 1.83 -14.03
N ALA A 373 15.96 1.44 -14.72
CA ALA A 373 15.95 0.23 -15.55
C ALA A 373 17.01 0.31 -16.66
N TRP A 374 17.16 1.49 -17.28
CA TRP A 374 18.16 1.72 -18.31
C TRP A 374 19.59 1.54 -17.79
N ARG A 375 19.94 2.22 -16.69
CA ARG A 375 21.25 2.09 -16.04
C ARG A 375 21.54 0.64 -15.66
N PHE A 376 20.52 -0.09 -15.21
CA PHE A 376 20.66 -1.49 -14.84
C PHE A 376 21.07 -2.36 -16.04
N TYR A 377 20.40 -2.25 -17.19
CA TYR A 377 20.77 -3.04 -18.37
C TYR A 377 22.08 -2.59 -19.01
N GLU A 378 22.46 -1.31 -18.90
CA GLU A 378 23.79 -0.85 -19.33
C GLU A 378 24.91 -1.45 -18.48
N GLN A 379 24.68 -1.63 -17.18
CA GLN A 379 25.65 -2.23 -16.25
C GLN A 379 25.68 -3.75 -16.32
N ASN A 380 24.60 -4.39 -16.79
CA ASN A 380 24.43 -5.85 -16.81
C ASN A 380 24.01 -6.32 -18.22
N PRO A 381 24.86 -6.10 -19.26
CA PRO A 381 24.52 -6.44 -20.64
C PRO A 381 24.31 -7.95 -20.87
N GLU A 382 24.86 -8.80 -20.03
CA GLU A 382 24.67 -10.25 -20.03
C GLU A 382 23.24 -10.71 -19.72
N LEU A 383 22.41 -9.83 -19.14
CA LEU A 383 21.01 -10.11 -18.83
C LEU A 383 20.06 -9.81 -20.00
N MET A 384 20.57 -9.31 -21.13
CA MET A 384 19.78 -9.03 -22.33
C MET A 384 19.79 -10.22 -23.28
N ASP A 385 18.72 -10.36 -24.08
CA ASP A 385 18.68 -11.36 -25.15
C ASP A 385 19.73 -11.05 -26.23
N GLU A 386 20.25 -12.08 -26.91
CA GLU A 386 21.25 -11.91 -27.97
C GLU A 386 20.77 -10.94 -29.06
N GLY A 387 21.49 -9.82 -29.23
CA GLY A 387 21.18 -8.78 -30.22
C GLY A 387 20.07 -7.80 -29.81
N GLN A 388 19.56 -7.88 -28.58
CA GLN A 388 18.60 -6.93 -28.03
C GLN A 388 19.28 -5.60 -27.69
N ASP A 389 18.67 -4.48 -28.09
CA ASP A 389 19.10 -3.14 -27.63
C ASP A 389 18.58 -2.85 -26.21
N VAL A 390 19.31 -2.01 -25.46
CA VAL A 390 18.97 -1.65 -24.07
C VAL A 390 17.55 -1.07 -23.98
N GLU A 391 17.15 -0.22 -24.94
CA GLU A 391 15.81 0.38 -24.97
C GLU A 391 14.71 -0.70 -25.06
N SER A 392 14.91 -1.74 -25.86
CA SER A 392 13.97 -2.86 -26.00
C SER A 392 13.94 -3.74 -24.76
N ALA A 393 15.07 -3.93 -24.08
CA ALA A 393 15.13 -4.61 -22.79
C ALA A 393 14.29 -3.86 -21.74
N VAL A 394 14.49 -2.53 -21.62
CA VAL A 394 13.70 -1.66 -20.74
C VAL A 394 12.21 -1.72 -21.05
N LEU A 395 11.82 -1.68 -22.33
CA LEU A 395 10.41 -1.80 -22.71
C LEU A 395 9.82 -3.16 -22.31
N ALA A 396 10.58 -4.24 -22.47
CA ALA A 396 10.17 -5.58 -22.10
C ALA A 396 9.94 -5.71 -20.58
N THR A 397 10.77 -5.06 -19.75
CA THR A 397 10.60 -5.00 -18.28
C THR A 397 9.22 -4.48 -17.86
N PHE A 398 8.66 -3.55 -18.62
CA PHE A 398 7.35 -2.94 -18.36
C PHE A 398 6.23 -3.49 -19.26
N GLY A 399 6.44 -4.69 -19.83
CA GLY A 399 5.41 -5.42 -20.58
C GLY A 399 5.03 -4.72 -21.89
N ARG A 400 5.90 -3.88 -22.46
CA ARG A 400 5.67 -3.18 -23.72
C ARG A 400 6.65 -3.68 -24.79
N LYS A 401 6.18 -3.75 -26.03
CA LYS A 401 7.02 -4.07 -27.22
C LYS A 401 6.99 -2.98 -28.30
N ARG A 402 5.95 -2.14 -28.29
CA ARG A 402 5.73 -1.11 -29.34
C ARG A 402 6.05 0.28 -28.80
N ARG A 403 6.82 1.03 -29.59
CA ARG A 403 7.18 2.44 -29.34
C ARG A 403 6.06 3.38 -29.80
N THR A 404 4.94 3.40 -29.09
CA THR A 404 3.86 4.37 -29.35
C THR A 404 4.31 5.80 -29.04
N ALA A 405 3.57 6.82 -29.49
CA ALA A 405 3.92 8.22 -29.22
C ALA A 405 4.03 8.52 -27.71
N LYS A 406 3.13 7.95 -26.89
CA LYS A 406 3.18 8.07 -25.42
C LYS A 406 4.43 7.42 -24.82
N VAL A 407 4.76 6.21 -25.27
CA VAL A 407 5.95 5.48 -24.81
C VAL A 407 7.22 6.24 -25.17
N LYS A 408 7.31 6.74 -26.41
CA LYS A 408 8.45 7.57 -26.85
C LYS A 408 8.62 8.81 -25.99
N ALA A 409 7.54 9.54 -25.72
CA ALA A 409 7.60 10.72 -24.87
C ALA A 409 8.19 10.41 -23.48
N GLN A 410 7.74 9.31 -22.85
CA GLN A 410 8.27 8.88 -21.54
C GLN A 410 9.74 8.42 -21.60
N LEU A 411 10.13 7.71 -22.65
CA LEU A 411 11.53 7.30 -22.85
C LEU A 411 12.46 8.51 -23.02
N GLU A 412 12.03 9.56 -23.72
CA GLU A 412 12.84 10.78 -23.86
C GLU A 412 13.02 11.52 -22.53
N LEU A 413 11.99 11.56 -21.66
CA LEU A 413 12.14 12.09 -20.30
C LEU A 413 13.15 11.27 -19.49
N ALA A 414 13.08 9.94 -19.58
CA ALA A 414 14.03 9.07 -18.90
C ALA A 414 15.47 9.25 -19.40
N LYS A 415 15.68 9.38 -20.72
CA LYS A 415 16.99 9.66 -21.31
C LYS A 415 17.59 10.98 -20.85
N ALA A 416 16.76 12.02 -20.71
CA ALA A 416 17.22 13.30 -20.16
C ALA A 416 17.76 13.16 -18.73
N LEU A 417 17.22 12.23 -17.93
CA LEU A 417 17.71 11.93 -16.57
C LEU A 417 18.97 11.06 -16.54
N LEU A 418 19.34 10.42 -17.64
CA LEU A 418 20.61 9.68 -17.76
C LEU A 418 21.78 10.62 -18.11
N ALA A 419 21.49 11.72 -18.80
CA ALA A 419 22.47 12.71 -19.23
C ALA A 419 22.77 13.79 -18.16
N ALA A 420 21.90 13.88 -17.14
CA ALA A 420 22.06 14.72 -15.95
C ALA A 420 22.77 13.92 -14.85
#